data_AF-A0A353PJW6-F1
#
_entry.id   AF-A0A353PJW6-F1
#
_cell.length_a   1.000
_cell.length_b   1.000
_cell.length_c   1.000
_cell.angle_alpha   90.00
_cell.angle_beta   90.00
_cell.angle_gamma   90.00
#
_symmetry.space_group_name_H-M   'P 1'
#
loop_
_entity.id
_entity.type
_entity.pdbx_description
1 polymer ?
#
loop_
_entity_poly.entity_id
_entity_poly.type
_entity_poly.pdbx_seq_one_letter_code
_entity_poly.pdbx_strand_id
1 'polypeptide(L)'
;MINDVDAGFAASWGGNYPEYDMFERLSKESWKTGDLLMFMLDNEKFKADFINRFADLLNTVFSSEIAQGTVEEMRALYEVEMEEHIKRWGYPTSYIRWQAYVDNMKSFAKERPENLIEQLTEEFDLKGMSDITLNSDQLKGYIQVNRLNVNDTYVDLLDGSSWAGRYFNGIPVKLKAIPLQGYHFAGWFDENDHLMSGDIELDVDPADDIELTAVFAIGDPIVEEDALSVTTILIYASVFVISSLSITYFIMKRKIRA
;
A
#
# COMPACT_ATOMS: atom_id res chain seq x y z
N MET A 1 10.21 13.15 -14.35
CA MET A 1 9.21 14.22 -14.56
C MET A 1 8.35 13.80 -15.72
N ILE A 2 7.03 13.79 -15.54
CA ILE A 2 6.04 13.49 -16.60
C ILE A 2 5.59 14.84 -17.16
N ASN A 3 5.49 14.97 -18.49
CA ASN A 3 5.08 16.18 -19.19
C ASN A 3 4.07 15.79 -20.29
N ASP A 4 3.30 16.77 -20.78
CA ASP A 4 2.42 16.60 -21.95
C ASP A 4 1.36 15.49 -21.75
N VAL A 5 0.60 15.63 -20.67
CA VAL A 5 -0.45 14.67 -20.24
C VAL A 5 -1.86 15.14 -20.59
N ASP A 6 -1.99 16.20 -21.38
CA ASP A 6 -3.27 16.74 -21.87
C ASP A 6 -3.98 15.76 -22.81
N ALA A 7 -3.24 14.81 -23.41
CA ALA A 7 -3.79 13.68 -24.14
C ALA A 7 -4.33 12.52 -23.29
N GLY A 8 -4.33 12.65 -21.95
CA GLY A 8 -4.89 11.67 -21.03
C GLY A 8 -6.42 11.77 -20.86
N PHE A 9 -7.00 10.83 -20.11
CA PHE A 9 -8.38 10.88 -19.61
C PHE A 9 -9.45 11.14 -20.68
N ALA A 10 -9.32 10.56 -21.87
CA ALA A 10 -10.26 10.74 -23.00
C ALA A 10 -10.45 12.21 -23.43
N ALA A 11 -9.53 13.11 -23.08
CA ALA A 11 -9.61 14.52 -23.42
C ALA A 11 -9.16 14.82 -24.87
N SER A 12 -8.38 13.92 -25.49
CA SER A 12 -7.76 14.18 -26.79
C SER A 12 -8.36 13.35 -27.94
N TRP A 13 -8.33 13.94 -29.13
CA TRP A 13 -8.81 13.37 -30.40
C TRP A 13 -10.28 12.93 -30.45
N GLY A 14 -11.08 13.29 -29.43
CA GLY A 14 -12.53 13.11 -29.42
C GLY A 14 -13.01 11.67 -29.21
N GLY A 15 -12.13 10.77 -28.77
CA GLY A 15 -12.46 9.40 -28.44
C GLY A 15 -12.39 9.12 -26.94
N ASN A 16 -13.27 8.23 -26.48
CA ASN A 16 -13.26 7.69 -25.12
C ASN A 16 -12.99 6.19 -25.25
N TYR A 17 -11.79 5.76 -24.82
CA TYR A 17 -11.31 4.39 -24.98
C TYR A 17 -10.77 3.83 -23.64
N PRO A 18 -11.62 3.68 -22.61
CA PRO A 18 -11.22 3.08 -21.34
C PRO A 18 -10.68 1.66 -21.50
N GLU A 19 -11.05 0.95 -22.56
CA GLU A 19 -10.63 -0.40 -22.93
C GLU A 19 -9.26 -0.47 -23.62
N TYR A 20 -8.66 0.66 -24.00
CA TYR A 20 -7.39 0.65 -24.73
C TYR A 20 -6.29 -0.02 -23.89
N ASP A 21 -5.73 -1.12 -24.38
CA ASP A 21 -4.71 -1.87 -23.66
C ASP A 21 -3.32 -1.27 -23.88
N MET A 22 -2.72 -0.82 -22.77
CA MET A 22 -1.38 -0.25 -22.78
C MET A 22 -0.30 -1.33 -22.80
N PHE A 23 -0.57 -2.54 -22.31
CA PHE A 23 0.39 -3.65 -22.34
C PHE A 23 0.59 -4.17 -23.77
N GLU A 24 -0.48 -4.26 -24.57
CA GLU A 24 -0.38 -4.50 -26.00
C GLU A 24 0.55 -3.48 -26.69
N ARG A 25 0.38 -2.19 -26.37
CA ARG A 25 1.23 -1.13 -26.94
C ARG A 25 2.69 -1.27 -26.51
N LEU A 26 2.93 -1.53 -25.22
CA LEU A 26 4.27 -1.66 -24.65
C LEU A 26 5.02 -2.89 -25.16
N SER A 27 4.31 -3.96 -25.50
CA SER A 27 4.88 -5.23 -25.97
C SER A 27 5.04 -5.33 -27.50
N LYS A 28 4.18 -4.68 -28.30
CA LYS A 28 4.15 -4.83 -29.77
C LYS A 28 4.73 -3.64 -30.56
N GLU A 29 4.66 -2.42 -30.05
CA GLU A 29 5.10 -1.22 -30.79
C GLU A 29 6.51 -0.77 -30.38
N SER A 30 7.53 -1.16 -31.16
CA SER A 30 8.87 -0.54 -31.23
C SER A 30 9.69 -0.46 -29.91
N TRP A 31 10.94 -0.96 -29.98
CA TRP A 31 12.06 -0.91 -29.01
C TRP A 31 12.34 0.36 -28.17
N LYS A 32 11.56 1.43 -28.30
CA LYS A 32 11.78 2.73 -27.64
C LYS A 32 10.87 3.03 -26.46
N THR A 33 9.74 2.36 -26.30
CA THR A 33 8.71 2.83 -25.34
C THR A 33 8.51 1.91 -24.13
N GLY A 34 8.80 0.61 -24.25
CA GLY A 34 8.52 -0.38 -23.20
C GLY A 34 9.71 -1.20 -22.69
N ASP A 35 10.81 -1.33 -23.44
CA ASP A 35 11.86 -2.34 -23.19
C ASP A 35 12.41 -2.35 -21.75
N LEU A 36 12.66 -1.17 -21.17
CA LEU A 36 13.13 -1.08 -19.78
C LEU A 36 12.08 -1.63 -18.79
N LEU A 37 10.81 -1.25 -18.97
CA LEU A 37 9.73 -1.73 -18.12
C LEU A 37 9.56 -3.24 -18.27
N MET A 38 9.53 -3.74 -19.51
CA MET A 38 9.41 -5.18 -19.78
C MET A 38 10.58 -5.96 -19.15
N PHE A 39 11.80 -5.46 -19.27
CA PHE A 39 12.98 -6.06 -18.62
C PHE A 39 12.87 -6.05 -17.09
N MET A 40 12.31 -4.99 -16.50
CA MET A 40 12.10 -4.95 -15.04
C MET A 40 11.01 -5.92 -14.59
N LEU A 41 9.97 -6.16 -15.41
CA LEU A 41 8.89 -7.11 -15.14
C LEU A 41 9.35 -8.57 -15.12
N ASP A 42 10.52 -8.91 -15.69
CA ASP A 42 11.15 -10.23 -15.53
C ASP A 42 11.58 -10.51 -14.07
N ASN A 43 11.70 -9.48 -13.23
CA ASN A 43 11.98 -9.64 -11.82
C ASN A 43 10.68 -9.83 -11.02
N GLU A 44 10.47 -11.02 -10.47
CA GLU A 44 9.22 -11.35 -9.75
C GLU A 44 8.88 -10.40 -8.60
N LYS A 45 9.89 -9.88 -7.88
CA LYS A 45 9.66 -8.90 -6.83
C LYS A 45 9.17 -7.57 -7.41
N PHE A 46 9.82 -7.08 -8.46
CA PHE A 46 9.37 -5.86 -9.13
C PHE A 46 7.98 -6.02 -9.74
N LYS A 47 7.70 -7.17 -10.35
CA LYS A 47 6.38 -7.50 -10.90
C LYS A 47 5.30 -7.46 -9.84
N ALA A 48 5.52 -8.11 -8.69
CA ALA A 48 4.60 -8.03 -7.54
C ALA A 48 4.42 -6.59 -7.04
N ASP A 49 5.51 -5.84 -6.86
CA ASP A 49 5.45 -4.42 -6.46
C ASP A 49 4.69 -3.55 -7.48
N PHE A 50 4.83 -3.84 -8.78
CA PHE A 50 4.16 -3.14 -9.87
C PHE A 50 2.64 -3.41 -9.88
N ILE A 51 2.26 -4.68 -9.74
CA ILE A 51 0.84 -5.09 -9.64
C ILE A 51 0.20 -4.49 -8.39
N ASN A 52 0.86 -4.61 -7.23
CA ASN A 52 0.38 -4.00 -5.98
C ASN A 52 0.28 -2.49 -6.08
N ARG A 53 1.19 -1.82 -6.81
CA ARG A 53 1.08 -0.38 -7.00
C ARG A 53 -0.18 0.01 -7.77
N PHE A 54 -0.61 -0.79 -8.74
CA PHE A 54 -1.89 -0.56 -9.41
C PHE A 54 -3.08 -0.81 -8.48
N ALA A 55 -3.05 -1.89 -7.70
CA ALA A 55 -4.09 -2.16 -6.69
C ALA A 55 -4.20 -1.00 -5.68
N ASP A 56 -3.09 -0.50 -5.14
CA ASP A 56 -3.06 0.65 -4.24
C ASP A 56 -3.69 1.91 -4.87
N LEU A 57 -3.42 2.16 -6.15
CA LEU A 57 -3.99 3.30 -6.88
C LEU A 57 -5.49 3.12 -7.15
N LEU A 58 -5.93 1.91 -7.49
CA LEU A 58 -7.33 1.57 -7.75
C LEU A 58 -8.19 1.63 -6.46
N ASN A 59 -7.58 1.33 -5.31
CA ASN A 59 -8.20 1.50 -4.00
C ASN A 59 -8.19 2.97 -3.51
N THR A 60 -7.59 3.89 -4.26
CA THR A 60 -7.49 5.32 -3.88
C THR A 60 -7.75 6.25 -5.06
N VAL A 61 -6.75 6.99 -5.52
CA VAL A 61 -6.90 8.12 -6.47
C VAL A 61 -7.42 7.71 -7.84
N PHE A 62 -7.30 6.44 -8.22
CA PHE A 62 -7.84 5.88 -9.46
C PHE A 62 -9.09 5.02 -9.23
N SER A 63 -9.69 5.06 -8.04
CA SER A 63 -11.04 4.54 -7.87
C SER A 63 -12.01 5.36 -8.73
N SER A 64 -13.07 4.71 -9.23
CA SER A 64 -14.07 5.37 -10.07
C SER A 64 -14.69 6.59 -9.38
N GLU A 65 -14.87 6.53 -8.07
CA GLU A 65 -15.48 7.59 -7.27
C GLU A 65 -14.54 8.80 -7.15
N ILE A 66 -13.31 8.58 -6.68
CA ILE A 66 -12.34 9.67 -6.46
C ILE A 66 -11.93 10.31 -7.80
N ALA A 67 -11.72 9.50 -8.85
CA ALA A 67 -11.35 10.02 -10.16
C ALA A 67 -12.48 10.86 -10.78
N GLN A 68 -13.74 10.42 -10.70
CA GLN A 68 -14.89 11.23 -11.17
C GLN A 68 -15.09 12.48 -10.32
N GLY A 69 -14.92 12.38 -8.99
CA GLY A 69 -14.98 13.51 -8.07
C GLY A 69 -13.94 14.58 -8.42
N THR A 70 -12.71 14.17 -8.71
CA THR A 70 -11.64 15.06 -9.15
C THR A 70 -11.99 15.79 -10.46
N VAL A 71 -12.58 15.10 -11.43
CA VAL A 71 -13.06 15.73 -12.68
C VAL A 71 -14.14 16.76 -12.38
N GLU A 72 -15.06 16.46 -11.48
CA GLU A 72 -16.14 17.35 -11.06
C GLU A 72 -15.62 18.61 -10.33
N GLU A 73 -14.64 18.46 -9.44
CA GLU A 73 -13.97 19.57 -8.77
C GLU A 73 -13.32 20.53 -9.78
N MET A 74 -12.60 19.99 -10.76
CA MET A 74 -11.97 20.79 -11.80
C MET A 74 -12.99 21.46 -12.72
N ARG A 75 -14.08 20.75 -13.08
CA ARG A 75 -15.18 21.32 -13.84
C ARG A 75 -15.76 22.54 -13.12
N ALA A 76 -16.09 22.39 -11.83
CA ALA A 76 -16.70 23.45 -11.03
C ALA A 76 -15.76 24.67 -10.88
N LEU A 77 -14.46 24.43 -10.74
CA LEU A 77 -13.45 25.50 -10.67
C LEU A 77 -13.45 26.38 -11.93
N TYR A 78 -13.49 25.77 -13.12
CA TYR A 78 -13.39 26.50 -14.39
C TYR A 78 -14.75 26.98 -14.93
N GLU A 79 -15.85 26.37 -14.52
CA GLU A 79 -17.20 26.63 -15.03
C GLU A 79 -17.54 28.13 -15.16
N VAL A 80 -17.21 28.89 -14.12
CA VAL A 80 -17.57 30.32 -14.02
C VAL A 80 -16.89 31.19 -15.08
N GLU A 81 -15.76 30.76 -15.64
CA GLU A 81 -15.00 31.51 -16.65
C GLU A 81 -15.24 30.99 -18.08
N MET A 82 -15.86 29.81 -18.23
CA MET A 82 -15.91 29.13 -19.52
C MET A 82 -16.70 29.88 -20.59
N GLU A 83 -17.80 30.56 -20.24
CA GLU A 83 -18.55 31.36 -21.21
C GLU A 83 -17.71 32.51 -21.79
N GLU A 84 -16.98 33.24 -20.93
CA GLU A 84 -16.09 34.31 -21.37
C GLU A 84 -14.93 33.77 -22.18
N HIS A 85 -14.32 32.67 -21.73
CA HIS A 85 -13.24 31.99 -22.43
C HIS A 85 -13.63 31.64 -23.87
N ILE A 86 -14.80 31.01 -24.04
CA ILE A 86 -15.33 30.62 -25.35
C ILE A 86 -15.60 31.83 -26.22
N LYS A 87 -16.18 32.90 -25.67
CA LYS A 87 -16.41 34.15 -26.41
C LYS A 87 -15.12 34.80 -26.90
N ARG A 88 -14.06 34.73 -26.08
CA ARG A 88 -12.77 35.36 -26.38
C ARG A 88 -11.92 34.56 -27.36
N TRP A 89 -11.86 33.24 -27.19
CA TRP A 89 -10.91 32.38 -27.92
C TRP A 89 -11.59 31.51 -28.98
N GLY A 90 -12.91 31.35 -28.94
CA GLY A 90 -13.67 30.51 -29.88
C GLY A 90 -13.51 29.00 -29.67
N TYR A 91 -12.88 28.57 -28.56
CA TYR A 91 -12.67 27.17 -28.21
C TYR A 91 -12.95 26.93 -26.72
N PRO A 92 -13.57 25.80 -26.31
CA PRO A 92 -14.34 24.88 -27.14
C PRO A 92 -15.43 25.63 -27.94
N THR A 93 -15.93 25.03 -29.03
CA THR A 93 -16.84 25.71 -29.97
C THR A 93 -18.15 26.19 -29.34
N SER A 94 -18.53 25.63 -28.19
CA SER A 94 -19.67 26.05 -27.37
C SER A 94 -19.53 25.54 -25.94
N TYR A 95 -20.33 26.09 -25.03
CA TYR A 95 -20.39 25.62 -23.65
C TYR A 95 -20.86 24.16 -23.56
N ILE A 96 -21.87 23.80 -24.36
CA ILE A 96 -22.35 22.41 -24.49
C ILE A 96 -21.22 21.48 -24.94
N ARG A 97 -20.34 21.94 -25.85
CA ARG A 97 -19.20 21.13 -26.30
C ARG A 97 -18.17 20.95 -25.19
N TRP A 98 -17.92 21.99 -24.39
CA TRP A 98 -17.08 21.87 -23.20
C TRP A 98 -17.64 20.85 -22.20
N GLN A 99 -18.94 20.93 -21.89
CA GLN A 99 -19.61 19.96 -21.02
C GLN A 99 -19.48 18.53 -21.54
N ALA A 100 -19.65 18.31 -22.85
CA ALA A 100 -19.46 16.99 -23.46
C ALA A 100 -18.03 16.45 -23.28
N TYR A 101 -17.00 17.30 -23.29
CA TYR A 101 -15.63 16.86 -22.98
C TYR A 101 -15.49 16.45 -21.51
N VAL A 102 -16.09 17.20 -20.59
CA VAL A 102 -16.11 16.84 -19.17
C VAL A 102 -16.82 15.50 -18.95
N ASP A 103 -17.96 15.28 -19.61
CA ASP A 103 -18.70 14.03 -19.52
C ASP A 103 -17.90 12.83 -20.04
N ASN A 104 -17.13 13.01 -21.13
CA ASN A 104 -16.20 11.98 -21.62
C ASN A 104 -15.13 11.64 -20.58
N MET A 105 -14.53 12.65 -19.92
CA MET A 105 -13.54 12.42 -18.88
C MET A 105 -14.15 11.66 -17.69
N LYS A 106 -15.40 11.96 -17.31
CA LYS A 106 -16.12 11.26 -16.24
C LYS A 106 -16.41 9.80 -16.60
N SER A 107 -16.88 9.54 -17.82
CA SER A 107 -17.11 8.17 -18.31
C SER A 107 -15.80 7.38 -18.38
N PHE A 108 -14.71 7.98 -18.86
CA PHE A 108 -13.39 7.35 -18.80
C PHE A 108 -12.97 6.99 -17.37
N ALA A 109 -13.07 7.96 -16.44
CA ALA A 109 -12.71 7.75 -15.03
C ALA A 109 -13.54 6.65 -14.36
N LYS A 110 -14.80 6.49 -14.78
CA LYS A 110 -15.70 5.44 -14.30
C LYS A 110 -15.37 4.06 -14.86
N GLU A 111 -15.02 3.98 -16.13
CA GLU A 111 -14.89 2.71 -16.85
C GLU A 111 -13.47 2.15 -16.84
N ARG A 112 -12.45 3.02 -16.77
CA ARG A 112 -11.04 2.62 -16.82
C ARG A 112 -10.61 1.66 -15.69
N PRO A 113 -11.07 1.79 -14.43
CA PRO A 113 -10.62 0.92 -13.35
C PRO A 113 -10.86 -0.57 -13.61
N GLU A 114 -12.07 -0.97 -13.98
CA GLU A 114 -12.40 -2.38 -14.25
C GLU A 114 -11.67 -2.90 -15.51
N ASN A 115 -11.61 -2.10 -16.58
CA ASN A 115 -10.82 -2.47 -17.78
C ASN A 115 -9.33 -2.70 -17.44
N LEU A 116 -8.76 -1.89 -16.55
CA LEU A 116 -7.37 -2.04 -16.13
C LEU A 116 -7.17 -3.30 -15.26
N ILE A 117 -8.14 -3.64 -14.41
CA ILE A 117 -8.12 -4.89 -13.62
C ILE A 117 -8.13 -6.10 -14.56
N GLU A 118 -9.00 -6.10 -15.57
CA GLU A 118 -9.06 -7.17 -16.59
C GLU A 118 -7.73 -7.29 -17.34
N GLN A 119 -7.18 -6.17 -17.84
CA GLN A 119 -5.90 -6.15 -18.54
C GLN A 119 -4.73 -6.66 -17.69
N LEU A 120 -4.64 -6.26 -16.41
CA LEU A 120 -3.63 -6.76 -15.48
C LEU A 120 -3.80 -8.26 -15.22
N THR A 121 -5.05 -8.71 -15.10
CA THR A 121 -5.37 -10.13 -14.88
C THR A 121 -4.92 -10.98 -16.06
N GLU A 122 -5.20 -10.54 -17.29
CA GLU A 122 -4.82 -11.25 -18.51
C GLU A 122 -3.31 -11.22 -18.77
N GLU A 123 -2.67 -10.05 -18.65
CA GLU A 123 -1.23 -9.90 -18.92
C GLU A 123 -0.35 -10.71 -17.96
N PHE A 124 -0.76 -10.82 -16.70
CA PHE A 124 0.03 -11.50 -15.65
C PHE A 124 -0.53 -12.85 -15.19
N ASP A 125 -1.56 -13.39 -15.86
CA ASP A 125 -2.22 -14.68 -15.54
C ASP A 125 -2.68 -14.76 -14.07
N LEU A 126 -3.35 -13.70 -13.60
CA LEU A 126 -3.78 -13.57 -12.20
C LEU A 126 -5.11 -14.30 -11.95
N LYS A 127 -5.34 -14.72 -10.70
CA LYS A 127 -6.51 -15.54 -10.31
C LYS A 127 -7.72 -14.73 -9.84
N GLY A 128 -7.83 -13.48 -10.29
CA GLY A 128 -8.82 -12.52 -9.82
C GLY A 128 -8.34 -11.72 -8.61
N MET A 129 -9.29 -11.10 -7.90
CA MET A 129 -9.05 -10.25 -6.74
C MET A 129 -9.97 -10.64 -5.59
N SER A 130 -9.48 -10.44 -4.36
CA SER A 130 -10.22 -10.61 -3.11
C SER A 130 -10.20 -9.34 -2.28
N ASP A 131 -11.20 -9.20 -1.41
CA ASP A 131 -11.32 -8.06 -0.51
C ASP A 131 -10.41 -8.24 0.71
N ILE A 132 -9.70 -7.19 1.09
CA ILE A 132 -8.97 -7.09 2.35
C ILE A 132 -9.64 -6.00 3.19
N THR A 133 -10.23 -6.40 4.30
CA THR A 133 -10.81 -5.52 5.31
C THR A 133 -9.85 -5.38 6.47
N LEU A 134 -9.51 -4.14 6.82
CA LEU A 134 -8.54 -3.79 7.84
C LEU A 134 -9.17 -2.87 8.87
N ASN A 135 -9.20 -3.32 10.12
CA ASN A 135 -9.80 -2.60 11.23
C ASN A 135 -8.70 -2.03 12.14
N SER A 136 -8.82 -0.76 12.52
CA SER A 136 -7.94 -0.16 13.53
C SER A 136 -8.58 1.03 14.23
N ASP A 137 -8.23 1.23 15.50
CA ASP A 137 -8.58 2.45 16.21
C ASP A 137 -7.66 3.59 15.78
N GLN A 138 -8.16 4.44 14.87
CA GLN A 138 -7.44 5.56 14.26
C GLN A 138 -6.91 6.59 15.27
N LEU A 139 -7.41 6.59 16.51
CA LEU A 139 -6.89 7.44 17.59
C LEU A 139 -5.65 6.87 18.28
N LYS A 140 -5.34 5.58 18.06
CA LYS A 140 -4.23 4.86 18.68
C LYS A 140 -3.14 4.46 17.70
N GLY A 141 -3.51 4.24 16.44
CA GLY A 141 -2.61 3.82 15.37
C GLY A 141 -3.37 3.66 14.07
N TYR A 142 -2.64 3.46 12.98
CA TYR A 142 -3.21 3.20 11.67
C TYR A 142 -2.41 2.10 10.98
N ILE A 143 -2.98 1.55 9.91
CA ILE A 143 -2.35 0.50 9.12
C ILE A 143 -1.77 1.11 7.84
N GLN A 144 -0.59 0.65 7.44
CA GLN A 144 -0.04 0.89 6.12
C GLN A 144 -0.15 -0.39 5.29
N VAL A 145 -0.72 -0.28 4.10
CA VAL A 145 -0.86 -1.36 3.11
C VAL A 145 0.07 -1.03 1.96
N ASN A 146 1.11 -1.83 1.76
CA ASN A 146 2.22 -1.56 0.85
C ASN A 146 2.85 -0.18 1.12
N ARG A 147 2.42 0.84 0.35
CA ARG A 147 2.84 2.25 0.50
C ARG A 147 1.69 3.19 0.83
N LEU A 148 0.47 2.68 0.93
CA LEU A 148 -0.74 3.41 1.25
C LEU A 148 -0.93 3.46 2.76
N ASN A 149 -1.12 4.64 3.35
CA ASN A 149 -1.53 4.74 4.75
C ASN A 149 -3.04 4.81 4.85
N VAL A 150 -3.63 3.99 5.72
CA VAL A 150 -5.07 3.88 5.98
C VAL A 150 -5.54 5.02 6.91
N ASN A 151 -5.09 6.23 6.61
CA ASN A 151 -5.50 7.50 7.20
C ASN A 151 -5.20 8.70 6.25
N ASP A 152 -4.74 8.43 5.03
CA ASP A 152 -4.46 9.46 4.03
C ASP A 152 -5.78 10.04 3.46
N THR A 153 -5.69 11.22 2.83
CA THR A 153 -6.84 12.00 2.35
C THR A 153 -7.75 11.29 1.34
N TYR A 154 -7.21 10.34 0.58
CA TYR A 154 -7.93 9.60 -0.47
C TYR A 154 -8.31 8.18 -0.04
N VAL A 155 -8.34 7.93 1.27
CA VAL A 155 -8.75 6.66 1.86
C VAL A 155 -10.11 6.84 2.50
N ASP A 156 -11.09 6.10 1.98
CA ASP A 156 -12.43 6.05 2.58
C ASP A 156 -12.46 4.99 3.69
N LEU A 157 -12.67 5.46 4.92
CA LEU A 157 -12.90 4.58 6.06
C LEU A 157 -14.40 4.30 6.19
N LEU A 158 -14.78 3.03 6.11
CA LEU A 158 -16.06 2.53 6.58
C LEU A 158 -16.14 2.81 8.08
N ASP A 159 -17.25 3.37 8.56
CA ASP A 159 -17.54 3.71 9.97
C ASP A 159 -16.50 4.56 10.74
N GLY A 160 -15.45 5.04 10.08
CA GLY A 160 -14.35 5.79 10.66
C GLY A 160 -13.23 4.94 11.27
N SER A 161 -13.31 3.61 11.22
CA SER A 161 -12.29 2.72 11.79
C SER A 161 -11.89 1.54 10.91
N SER A 162 -12.70 1.21 9.90
CA SER A 162 -12.51 0.06 9.03
C SER A 162 -12.19 0.51 7.61
N TRP A 163 -11.24 -0.12 6.96
CA TRP A 163 -10.91 0.12 5.55
C TRP A 163 -11.07 -1.14 4.75
N ALA A 164 -11.54 -1.03 3.51
CA ALA A 164 -11.63 -2.14 2.59
C ALA A 164 -10.93 -1.79 1.28
N GLY A 165 -10.19 -2.75 0.73
CA GLY A 165 -9.55 -2.61 -0.58
C GLY A 165 -9.41 -3.96 -1.27
N ARG A 166 -9.36 -3.93 -2.60
CA ARG A 166 -9.22 -5.14 -3.44
C ARG A 166 -7.77 -5.34 -3.84
N TYR A 167 -7.28 -6.58 -3.70
CA TYR A 167 -5.93 -6.96 -4.14
C TYR A 167 -5.96 -8.24 -4.97
N PHE A 168 -4.97 -8.40 -5.85
CA PHE A 168 -4.88 -9.55 -6.74
C PHE A 168 -4.46 -10.82 -5.97
N ASN A 169 -5.12 -11.92 -6.30
CA ASN A 169 -4.90 -13.20 -5.63
C ASN A 169 -3.56 -13.82 -6.04
N GLY A 170 -2.80 -14.34 -5.07
CA GLY A 170 -1.46 -14.88 -5.28
C GLY A 170 -0.35 -13.83 -5.31
N ILE A 171 -0.67 -12.55 -5.06
CA ILE A 171 0.30 -11.46 -4.98
C ILE A 171 0.39 -10.99 -3.52
N PRO A 172 1.54 -11.21 -2.84
CA PRO A 172 1.68 -10.83 -1.44
C PRO A 172 1.50 -9.32 -1.22
N VAL A 173 0.64 -8.96 -0.27
CA VAL A 173 0.38 -7.59 0.17
C VAL A 173 1.04 -7.38 1.52
N LYS A 174 1.84 -6.32 1.64
CA LYS A 174 2.56 -6.02 2.87
C LYS A 174 1.74 -5.13 3.78
N LEU A 175 1.41 -5.60 4.98
CA LEU A 175 0.75 -4.82 6.01
C LEU A 175 1.76 -4.37 7.07
N LYS A 176 1.56 -3.17 7.61
CA LYS A 176 2.36 -2.64 8.70
C LYS A 176 1.50 -1.82 9.65
N ALA A 177 1.52 -2.14 10.93
CA ALA A 177 0.86 -1.34 11.95
C ALA A 177 1.75 -0.16 12.35
N ILE A 178 1.19 1.05 12.40
CA ILE A 178 1.90 2.27 12.76
C ILE A 178 1.23 2.87 14.01
N PRO A 179 1.76 2.62 15.22
CA PRO A 179 1.22 3.18 16.45
C PRO A 179 1.43 4.70 16.51
N LEU A 180 0.43 5.41 17.05
CA LEU A 180 0.57 6.81 17.41
C LEU A 180 1.31 6.96 18.75
N GLN A 181 1.75 8.19 19.04
CA GLN A 181 2.49 8.49 20.25
C GLN A 181 1.70 8.08 21.51
N GLY A 182 2.37 7.34 22.41
CA GLY A 182 1.77 6.85 23.66
C GLY A 182 1.10 5.49 23.54
N TYR A 183 1.17 4.85 22.37
CA TYR A 183 0.67 3.50 22.12
C TYR A 183 1.77 2.59 21.56
N HIS A 184 1.55 1.29 21.66
CA HIS A 184 2.32 0.27 20.98
C HIS A 184 1.40 -0.73 20.28
N PHE A 185 1.94 -1.40 19.27
CA PHE A 185 1.25 -2.47 18.57
C PHE A 185 1.18 -3.74 19.43
N ALA A 186 0.00 -4.32 19.58
CA ALA A 186 -0.26 -5.48 20.42
C ALA A 186 -0.44 -6.79 19.61
N GLY A 187 -0.79 -6.70 18.33
CA GLY A 187 -0.94 -7.86 17.46
C GLY A 187 -1.97 -7.66 16.34
N TRP A 188 -1.88 -8.55 15.35
CA TRP A 188 -2.84 -8.74 14.28
C TRP A 188 -3.82 -9.84 14.68
N PHE A 189 -5.12 -9.58 14.57
CA PHE A 189 -6.18 -10.51 14.93
C PHE A 189 -7.13 -10.75 13.77
N ASP A 190 -7.68 -11.96 13.65
CA ASP A 190 -8.75 -12.29 12.70
C ASP A 190 -10.13 -11.81 13.21
N GLU A 191 -11.21 -12.06 12.45
CA GLU A 191 -12.58 -11.69 12.84
C GLU A 191 -13.11 -12.45 14.08
N ASN A 192 -12.40 -13.48 14.53
CA ASN A 192 -12.75 -14.31 15.67
C ASN A 192 -11.86 -14.04 16.90
N ASP A 193 -11.13 -12.91 16.90
CA ASP A 193 -10.18 -12.49 17.94
C ASP A 193 -9.00 -13.46 18.15
N HIS A 194 -8.64 -14.29 17.15
CA HIS A 194 -7.43 -15.11 17.22
C HIS A 194 -6.20 -14.31 16.81
N LEU A 195 -5.12 -14.43 17.59
CA LEU A 195 -3.83 -13.81 17.27
C LEU A 195 -3.22 -14.47 16.02
N MET A 196 -3.12 -13.70 14.94
CA MET A 196 -2.53 -14.10 13.67
C MET A 196 -1.01 -13.84 13.65
N SER A 197 -0.58 -12.70 14.18
CA SER A 197 0.83 -12.34 14.28
C SER A 197 1.08 -11.29 15.37
N GLY A 198 2.19 -11.44 16.10
CA GLY A 198 2.71 -10.42 17.01
C GLY A 198 3.70 -9.44 16.36
N ASP A 199 4.13 -9.72 15.12
CA ASP A 199 5.06 -8.87 14.39
C ASP A 199 4.33 -7.66 13.81
N ILE A 200 4.99 -6.49 13.89
CA ILE A 200 4.41 -5.22 13.42
C ILE A 200 4.18 -5.18 11.90
N GLU A 201 4.91 -6.01 11.16
CA GLU A 201 4.75 -6.21 9.71
C GLU A 201 4.19 -7.62 9.47
N LEU A 202 3.24 -7.73 8.54
CA LEU A 202 2.59 -8.98 8.16
C LEU A 202 2.41 -8.99 6.65
N ASP A 203 2.97 -10.00 5.97
CA ASP A 203 2.68 -10.24 4.56
C ASP A 203 1.46 -11.16 4.46
N VAL A 204 0.43 -10.74 3.72
CA VAL A 204 -0.77 -11.54 3.45
C VAL A 204 -0.82 -11.88 1.97
N ASP A 205 -1.21 -13.10 1.63
CA ASP A 205 -1.40 -13.52 0.24
C ASP A 205 -2.91 -13.74 0.01
N PRO A 206 -3.60 -12.81 -0.69
CA PRO A 206 -5.02 -12.94 -0.95
C PRO A 206 -5.31 -14.21 -1.77
N ALA A 207 -6.22 -15.02 -1.27
CA ALA A 207 -6.74 -16.20 -1.96
C ALA A 207 -8.27 -16.24 -1.86
N ASP A 208 -8.78 -15.78 -0.72
CA ASP A 208 -10.16 -15.45 -0.41
C ASP A 208 -10.17 -14.10 0.33
N ASP A 209 -11.36 -13.60 0.68
CA ASP A 209 -11.49 -12.36 1.44
C ASP A 209 -10.82 -12.48 2.83
N ILE A 210 -10.12 -11.43 3.24
CA ILE A 210 -9.35 -11.37 4.49
C ILE A 210 -9.91 -10.24 5.34
N GLU A 211 -10.17 -10.53 6.62
CA GLU A 211 -10.45 -9.51 7.62
C GLU A 211 -9.39 -9.56 8.73
N LEU A 212 -8.76 -8.42 9.01
CA LEU A 212 -7.73 -8.31 10.04
C LEU A 212 -7.90 -7.04 10.86
N THR A 213 -7.67 -7.17 12.17
CA THR A 213 -7.68 -6.07 13.12
C THR A 213 -6.28 -5.83 13.67
N ALA A 214 -5.77 -4.59 13.52
CA ALA A 214 -4.56 -4.15 14.21
C ALA A 214 -4.93 -3.57 15.59
N VAL A 215 -4.48 -4.24 16.65
CA VAL A 215 -4.76 -3.79 18.02
C VAL A 215 -3.59 -2.96 18.55
N PHE A 216 -3.91 -1.80 19.13
CA PHE A 216 -2.95 -0.90 19.77
C PHE A 216 -3.28 -0.73 21.26
N ALA A 217 -2.27 -0.87 22.11
CA ALA A 217 -2.38 -0.77 23.57
C ALA A 217 -1.62 0.45 24.11
N ILE A 218 -2.05 0.95 25.27
CA ILE A 218 -1.47 2.15 25.91
C ILE A 218 -0.08 1.83 26.48
N GLY A 219 0.85 2.78 26.33
CA GLY A 219 2.18 2.74 26.92
C GLY A 219 3.21 2.06 26.02
N ASP A 220 4.37 1.76 26.60
CA ASP A 220 5.43 1.00 25.94
C ASP A 220 5.08 -0.50 25.90
N PRO A 221 5.55 -1.25 24.89
CA PRO A 221 5.37 -2.70 24.89
C PRO A 221 5.99 -3.28 26.16
N ILE A 222 5.32 -4.29 26.74
CA ILE A 222 5.92 -5.07 27.81
C ILE A 222 7.10 -5.82 27.17
N VAL A 223 8.30 -5.28 27.36
CA VAL A 223 9.52 -6.03 27.09
C VAL A 223 9.53 -7.15 28.12
N GLU A 224 9.19 -8.38 27.71
CA GLU A 224 9.64 -9.54 28.48
C GLU A 224 11.16 -9.37 28.59
N GLU A 225 11.66 -9.13 29.81
CA GLU A 225 13.09 -9.20 30.06
C GLU A 225 13.55 -10.54 29.52
N ASP A 226 14.29 -10.53 28.41
CA ASP A 226 14.84 -11.74 27.81
C ASP A 226 15.42 -12.59 28.93
N ALA A 227 14.84 -13.76 29.17
CA ALA A 227 15.45 -14.75 30.04
C ALA A 227 16.88 -14.90 29.55
N LEU A 228 17.85 -14.51 30.41
CA LEU A 228 19.28 -14.40 30.07
C LEU A 228 19.65 -15.46 29.04
N SER A 229 20.11 -15.04 27.85
CA SER A 229 20.45 -15.99 26.79
C SER A 229 21.40 -17.05 27.34
N VAL A 230 21.30 -18.29 26.85
CA VAL A 230 22.14 -19.41 27.32
C VAL A 230 23.63 -19.04 27.28
N THR A 231 24.05 -18.26 26.29
CA THR A 231 25.41 -17.71 26.19
C THR A 231 25.74 -16.76 27.34
N THR A 232 24.82 -15.88 27.73
CA THR A 232 24.98 -14.95 28.86
C THR A 232 25.07 -15.71 30.19
N ILE A 233 24.23 -16.73 30.40
CA ILE A 233 24.30 -17.62 31.58
C ILE A 233 25.65 -18.35 31.64
N LEU A 234 26.14 -18.88 30.51
CA LEU A 234 27.43 -19.55 30.42
C LEU A 234 28.62 -18.61 30.70
N ILE A 235 28.53 -17.35 30.26
CA ILE A 235 29.54 -16.32 30.57
C ILE A 235 29.58 -16.05 32.08
N TYR A 236 28.43 -15.84 32.73
CA TYR A 236 28.39 -15.62 34.17
C TYR A 236 28.90 -16.84 34.97
N ALA A 237 28.52 -18.06 34.58
CA ALA A 237 28.97 -19.28 35.21
C ALA A 237 30.49 -19.47 35.10
N SER A 238 31.08 -19.19 33.94
CA SER A 238 32.53 -19.33 33.71
C SER A 238 33.35 -18.32 34.50
N VAL A 239 32.89 -17.06 34.60
CA VAL A 239 33.52 -16.02 35.44
C VAL A 239 33.49 -16.43 36.93
N PHE A 240 32.39 -17.00 37.39
CA PHE A 240 32.27 -17.48 38.78
C PHE A 240 33.22 -18.65 39.08
N VAL A 241 33.34 -19.61 38.17
CA VAL A 241 34.29 -20.73 38.34
C VAL A 241 35.74 -20.24 38.35
N ILE A 242 36.13 -19.36 37.43
CA ILE A 242 37.51 -18.83 37.36
C ILE A 242 37.86 -18.04 38.63
N SER A 243 36.95 -17.22 39.13
CA SER A 243 37.16 -16.45 40.36
C SER A 243 37.28 -17.36 41.59
N SER A 244 36.43 -18.37 41.73
CA SER A 244 36.53 -19.36 42.82
C SER A 244 37.83 -20.17 42.79
N LEU A 245 38.29 -20.59 41.61
CA LEU A 245 39.57 -21.28 41.44
C LEU A 245 40.75 -20.36 41.78
N SER A 246 40.69 -19.09 41.36
CA SER A 246 41.72 -18.09 41.65
C SER A 246 41.85 -17.80 43.15
N ILE A 247 40.72 -17.66 43.85
CA ILE A 247 40.67 -17.49 45.32
C ILE A 247 41.25 -18.73 46.01
N THR A 248 40.85 -19.93 45.57
CA THR A 248 41.32 -21.19 46.15
C THR A 248 42.83 -21.35 45.96
N TYR A 249 43.36 -21.09 44.77
CA TYR A 249 44.80 -21.10 44.49
C TYR A 249 45.55 -20.09 45.34
N PHE A 250 45.01 -18.87 45.50
CA PHE A 250 45.61 -17.85 46.37
C PHE A 250 45.69 -18.30 47.83
N ILE A 251 44.64 -18.92 48.35
CA ILE A 251 44.59 -19.49 49.72
C ILE A 251 45.61 -20.63 49.87
N MET A 252 45.66 -21.56 48.91
CA MET A 252 46.62 -22.68 48.93
C MET A 252 48.07 -22.17 48.90
N LYS A 253 48.38 -21.20 48.03
CA LYS A 253 49.72 -20.61 47.92
C LYS A 253 50.16 -19.89 49.20
N ARG A 254 49.23 -19.26 49.93
CA ARG A 254 49.51 -18.64 51.25
C ARG A 254 49.78 -19.68 52.34
N LYS A 255 49.05 -20.81 52.35
CA LYS A 255 49.27 -21.90 53.31
C LYS A 255 50.61 -22.63 53.14
N ILE A 256 51.15 -22.70 51.92
CA ILE A 256 52.43 -23.38 51.64
C ILE A 256 53.64 -22.50 52.02
N ARG A 257 53.45 -21.20 52.25
CA ARG A 257 54.52 -20.24 52.61
C ARG A 257 54.55 -19.87 54.10
N ALA A 258 53.69 -20.47 54.92
CA ALA A 258 53.66 -20.34 56.38
C ALA A 258 54.13 -21.66 57.01
#